data_AF-A0A938NPA3-F1
#
_entry.id   AF-A0A938NPA3-F1
#
_cell.length_a   1.000
_cell.length_b   1.000
_cell.length_c   1.000
_cell.angle_alpha   90.00
_cell.angle_beta   90.00
_cell.angle_gamma   90.00
#
_symmetry.space_group_name_H-M   'P 1'
#
loop_
_entity.id
_entity.type
_entity.pdbx_description
1 polymer ?
#
loop_
_entity_poly.entity_id
_entity_poly.type
_entity_poly.pdbx_seq_one_letter_code
_entity_poly.pdbx_strand_id
1 'polypeptide(L)'
;MTFHSILFERAEDSIKLESLTAPAFFADLNLDQIIDAVTAGREEYHLKSFFYVSLNNIDGIEYRHEIFQDIENTELFDHIKSFAQKMCVMREHLA
;
A
#
# COMPACT_ATOMS: atom_id res chain seq x y z
N MET A 1 2.84 -8.69 21.30
CA MET A 1 2.77 -7.53 20.39
C MET A 1 1.47 -7.64 19.61
N THR A 2 0.72 -6.55 19.50
CA THR A 2 -0.55 -6.52 18.78
C THR A 2 -0.26 -6.21 17.32
N PHE A 3 -0.82 -6.98 16.38
CA PHE A 3 -0.68 -6.70 14.96
C PHE A 3 -1.53 -5.48 14.58
N HIS A 4 -0.94 -4.53 13.85
CA HIS A 4 -1.60 -3.29 13.45
C HIS A 4 -1.83 -3.19 11.94
N SER A 5 -0.78 -3.34 11.14
CA SER A 5 -0.85 -3.23 9.69
C SER A 5 0.33 -3.93 9.03
N ILE A 6 0.13 -4.45 7.82
CA ILE A 6 1.22 -4.97 6.98
C ILE A 6 2.16 -3.86 6.47
N LEU A 7 1.72 -2.60 6.43
CA LEU A 7 2.53 -1.46 5.95
C LEU A 7 3.09 -0.60 7.08
N PHE A 8 2.63 -0.81 8.32
CA PHE A 8 2.97 0.04 9.46
C PHE A 8 3.14 -0.82 10.72
N GLU A 9 4.36 -0.82 11.26
CA GLU A 9 4.65 -1.44 12.54
C GLU A 9 3.90 -0.72 13.68
N ARG A 10 3.82 0.61 13.62
CA ARG A 10 3.19 1.46 14.64
C ARG A 10 1.88 2.05 14.13
N ALA A 11 0.82 1.98 14.95
CA ALA A 11 -0.49 2.54 14.61
C ALA A 11 -0.46 4.06 14.36
N GLU A 12 0.48 4.78 14.97
CA GLU A 12 0.65 6.23 14.79
C GLU A 12 1.04 6.60 13.35
N ASP A 13 1.74 5.71 12.64
CA ASP A 13 2.16 5.95 11.26
C ASP A 13 1.03 5.72 10.26
N SER A 14 0.03 4.90 10.59
CA SER A 14 -1.16 4.73 9.75
C SER A 14 -2.19 5.85 9.92
N ILE A 15 -2.26 6.51 11.08
CA ILE A 15 -3.17 7.64 11.31
C ILE A 15 -2.85 8.83 10.39
N LYS A 16 -1.60 8.96 9.93
CA LYS A 16 -1.17 10.01 8.99
C LYS A 16 -1.84 9.87 7.61
N LEU A 17 -2.45 8.73 7.28
CA LEU A 17 -3.01 8.47 5.94
C LEU A 17 -4.21 9.34 5.57
N GLU A 18 -5.03 9.71 6.55
CA GLU A 18 -6.37 10.29 6.31
C GLU A 18 -6.35 11.75 5.80
N SER A 19 -5.18 12.40 5.77
CA SER A 19 -5.04 13.82 5.40
C SER A 19 -3.90 14.13 4.42
N LEU A 20 -3.28 13.10 3.83
CA LEU A 20 -2.11 13.31 2.97
C LEU A 20 -2.51 13.72 1.55
N THR A 21 -2.13 14.95 1.21
CA THR A 21 -2.06 15.43 -0.17
C THR A 21 -0.67 15.11 -0.75
N ALA A 22 -0.58 14.99 -2.07
CA ALA A 22 0.69 14.74 -2.74
C ALA A 22 1.71 15.84 -2.41
N PRO A 23 2.95 15.50 -1.99
CA PRO A 23 3.99 16.50 -1.77
C PRO A 23 4.28 17.27 -3.06
N ALA A 24 4.50 18.59 -2.97
CA ALA A 24 4.64 19.46 -4.15
C ALA A 24 5.77 19.02 -5.11
N PHE A 25 6.86 18.46 -4.57
CA PHE A 25 8.00 17.98 -5.36
C PHE A 25 7.72 16.70 -6.16
N PHE A 26 6.56 16.04 -5.97
CA PHE A 26 6.22 14.82 -6.71
C PHE A 26 6.05 15.11 -8.20
N ALA A 27 5.44 16.25 -8.55
CA ALA A 27 5.30 16.66 -9.94
C ALA A 27 6.66 16.92 -10.60
N ASP A 28 7.59 17.56 -9.88
CA ASP A 28 8.95 17.84 -10.39
C ASP A 28 9.73 16.54 -10.66
N LEU A 29 9.51 15.52 -9.83
CA LEU A 29 10.15 14.20 -9.95
C LEU A 29 9.34 13.21 -10.80
N ASN A 30 8.21 13.63 -11.38
CA ASN A 30 7.23 12.79 -12.08
C ASN A 30 6.75 11.56 -11.27
N LEU A 31 6.77 11.65 -9.93
CA LEU A 31 6.30 10.58 -9.04
C LEU A 31 4.77 10.47 -9.06
N ASP A 32 4.08 11.57 -9.31
CA ASP A 32 2.64 11.62 -9.54
C ASP A 32 2.21 10.70 -10.70
N GLN A 33 2.94 10.75 -11.83
CA GLN A 33 2.66 9.90 -12.99
C GLN A 33 2.88 8.41 -12.69
N ILE A 34 3.94 8.09 -11.92
CA ILE A 34 4.21 6.71 -11.50
C ILE A 34 3.08 6.22 -10.59
N ILE A 35 2.65 7.04 -9.63
CA ILE A 35 1.57 6.70 -8.70
C ILE A 35 0.26 6.51 -9.46
N ASP A 36 -0.05 7.39 -10.42
CA ASP A 36 -1.21 7.25 -11.28
C ASP A 36 -1.17 5.93 -12.08
N ALA A 37 -0.02 5.60 -12.67
CA ALA A 37 0.15 4.37 -13.44
C ALA A 37 0.00 3.10 -12.59
N VAL A 38 0.58 3.06 -11.38
CA VAL A 38 0.48 1.86 -10.51
C VAL A 38 -0.87 1.72 -9.80
N THR A 39 -1.61 2.82 -9.66
CA THR A 39 -2.95 2.82 -9.04
C THR A 39 -4.10 2.74 -10.04
N ALA A 40 -3.82 2.80 -11.34
CA ALA A 40 -4.81 2.68 -12.41
C ALA A 40 -5.62 1.37 -12.30
N GLY A 41 -6.95 1.49 -12.40
CA GLY A 41 -7.90 0.37 -12.26
C GLY A 41 -8.11 -0.10 -10.82
N ARG A 42 -7.63 0.66 -9.83
CA ARG A 42 -7.75 0.39 -8.39
C ARG A 42 -8.19 1.65 -7.63
N GLU A 43 -8.89 2.55 -8.30
CA GLU A 43 -9.30 3.86 -7.78
C GLU A 43 -10.20 3.72 -6.54
N GLU A 44 -11.04 2.68 -6.51
CA GLU A 44 -11.94 2.35 -5.39
C GLU A 44 -11.21 2.11 -4.05
N TYR A 45 -9.93 1.76 -4.10
CA TYR A 45 -9.13 1.47 -2.91
C TYR A 45 -8.41 2.69 -2.36
N HIS A 46 -8.51 3.86 -3.01
CA HIS A 46 -7.87 5.11 -2.59
C HIS A 46 -6.37 4.96 -2.26
N LEU A 47 -5.64 4.16 -3.06
CA LEU A 47 -4.26 3.74 -2.76
C LEU A 47 -3.22 4.87 -2.74
N LYS A 48 -3.51 6.00 -3.38
CA LYS A 48 -2.56 7.11 -3.54
C LYS A 48 -2.02 7.64 -2.21
N SER A 49 -2.86 7.71 -1.18
CA SER A 49 -2.47 8.21 0.14
C SER A 49 -1.32 7.40 0.75
N PHE A 50 -1.25 6.09 0.51
CA PHE A 50 -0.14 5.23 0.97
C PHE A 50 1.19 5.58 0.32
N PHE A 51 1.20 6.03 -0.95
CA PHE A 51 2.42 6.43 -1.66
C PHE A 51 2.93 7.81 -1.25
N TYR A 52 2.08 8.64 -0.63
CA TYR A 52 2.48 9.95 -0.10
C TYR A 52 3.11 9.86 1.30
N VAL A 53 2.99 8.71 1.98
CA VAL A 53 3.54 8.51 3.33
C VAL A 53 5.03 8.22 3.28
N SER A 54 5.83 9.21 3.67
CA SER A 54 7.22 8.99 4.04
C SER A 54 7.30 8.48 5.49
N LEU A 55 8.02 7.37 5.70
CA LEU A 55 8.42 6.95 7.04
C LEU A 55 9.66 7.73 7.46
N ASN A 56 9.63 8.26 8.69
CA ASN A 56 10.73 9.06 9.24
C ASN A 56 11.50 8.31 10.35
N ASN A 57 11.26 7.01 10.49
CA ASN A 57 11.93 6.15 11.47
C ASN A 57 12.47 4.89 10.76
N ILE A 58 13.65 4.43 11.19
CA ILE A 58 14.37 3.32 10.54
C ILE A 58 13.65 2.00 10.77
N ASP A 59 13.22 1.72 12.00
CA ASP A 59 12.53 0.47 12.37
C ASP A 59 11.32 0.19 11.44
N GLY A 60 10.50 1.21 11.17
CA GLY A 60 9.35 1.07 10.27
C GLY A 60 9.72 0.88 8.80
N ILE A 61 10.87 1.42 8.36
CA ILE A 61 11.38 1.21 7.00
C ILE A 61 11.85 -0.24 6.88
N GLU A 62 12.62 -0.74 7.86
CA GLU A 62 13.08 -2.13 7.91
C GLU A 62 11.88 -3.09 7.94
N TYR A 63 10.89 -2.83 8.79
CA TYR A 63 9.65 -3.60 8.85
C TYR A 63 8.97 -3.71 7.47
N ARG A 64 8.84 -2.61 6.72
CA ARG A 64 8.26 -2.66 5.37
C ARG A 64 9.12 -3.49 4.42
N HIS A 65 10.43 -3.36 4.48
CA HIS A 65 11.34 -4.13 3.63
C HIS A 65 11.25 -5.63 3.90
N GLU A 66 11.14 -6.04 5.16
CA GLU A 66 10.91 -7.44 5.54
C GLU A 66 9.60 -7.97 4.95
N ILE A 67 8.51 -7.18 5.04
CA ILE A 67 7.23 -7.53 4.42
C ILE A 67 7.35 -7.65 2.89
N PHE A 68 8.09 -6.76 2.23
CA PHE A 68 8.34 -6.89 0.79
C PHE A 68 9.14 -8.16 0.46
N GLN A 69 10.15 -8.49 1.26
CA GLN A 69 10.93 -9.71 1.11
C GLN A 69 10.06 -10.97 1.28
N ASP A 70 9.13 -10.98 2.24
CA ASP A 70 8.17 -12.06 2.39
C ASP A 70 7.28 -12.21 1.15
N ILE A 71 6.85 -11.09 0.56
CA ILE A 71 6.02 -11.04 -0.65
C ILE A 71 6.80 -11.50 -1.91
N GLU A 72 8.13 -11.47 -1.92
CA GLU A 72 8.95 -12.03 -3.01
C GLU A 72 8.86 -13.56 -3.09
N ASN A 73 8.34 -14.23 -2.05
CA ASN A 73 8.00 -15.64 -2.14
C ASN A 73 6.84 -15.85 -3.13
N THR A 74 7.15 -16.38 -4.31
CA THR A 74 6.19 -16.62 -5.39
C THR A 74 4.98 -17.44 -4.96
N GLU A 75 5.18 -18.49 -4.15
CA GLU A 75 4.07 -19.32 -3.68
C GLU A 75 3.12 -18.49 -2.80
N LEU A 76 3.64 -17.75 -1.83
CA LEU A 76 2.83 -16.87 -0.99
C LEU A 76 2.12 -15.80 -1.83
N PHE A 77 2.83 -15.18 -2.76
CA PHE A 77 2.29 -14.14 -3.63
C PHE A 77 1.13 -14.65 -4.49
N ASP A 78 1.28 -15.84 -5.08
CA ASP A 78 0.23 -16.46 -5.90
C ASP A 78 -1.01 -16.78 -5.08
N HIS A 79 -0.86 -17.24 -3.83
CA HIS A 79 -1.97 -17.46 -2.92
C HIS A 79 -2.69 -16.13 -2.58
N ILE A 80 -1.96 -15.06 -2.27
CA ILE A 80 -2.52 -13.73 -2.00
C ILE A 80 -3.27 -13.20 -3.23
N LYS A 81 -2.68 -13.33 -4.42
CA LYS A 81 -3.28 -12.90 -5.68
C LYS A 81 -4.58 -13.66 -5.98
N SER A 82 -4.58 -14.98 -5.80
CA SER A 82 -5.76 -15.82 -5.97
C SER A 82 -6.89 -15.43 -5.01
N PHE A 83 -6.55 -15.17 -3.74
CA PHE A 83 -7.51 -14.68 -2.76
C PHE A 83 -8.09 -13.31 -3.16
N ALA A 84 -7.24 -12.34 -3.51
CA ALA A 84 -7.67 -11.00 -3.91
C ALA A 84 -8.60 -11.02 -5.13
N GLN A 85 -8.29 -11.85 -6.14
CA GLN A 85 -9.12 -12.03 -7.32
C GLN A 85 -10.51 -12.58 -6.97
N LYS A 86 -10.59 -13.61 -6.12
CA LYS A 86 -11.87 -14.19 -5.69
C LYS A 86 -12.73 -13.18 -4.92
N MET A 87 -12.10 -12.35 -4.08
CA MET A 87 -12.80 -11.29 -3.34
C MET A 87 -13.33 -10.19 -4.25
N CYS A 88 -12.62 -9.85 -5.33
CA CYS A 88 -13.09 -8.90 -6.33
C CYS A 88 -14.34 -9.45 -7.04
N VAL A 89 -14.26 -10.68 -7.56
CA VAL A 89 -15.40 -11.36 -8.22
C VAL A 89 -16.61 -11.49 -7.29
N MET A 90 -16.39 -11.84 -6.01
CA MET A 90 -17.46 -11.90 -5.02
C MET A 90 -18.16 -10.53 -4.86
N ARG A 91 -17.41 -9.42 -4.81
CA ARG A 91 -17.99 -8.07 -4.71
C ARG A 91 -18.81 -7.71 -5.94
N GLU A 92 -18.34 -8.05 -7.15
CA GLU A 92 -19.08 -7.81 -8.39
C GLU A 92 -20.44 -8.53 -8.44
N HIS A 93 -20.54 -9.71 -7.81
CA HIS A 93 -21.78 -10.50 -7.78
C HIS A 93 -22.73 -10.13 -6.62
N LEU A 94 -22.27 -9.40 -5.61
CA LEU A 94 -23.06 -8.98 -4.45
C LEU A 94 -23.49 -7.51 -4.48
N ALA A 95 -22.93 -6.72 -5.42
CA ALA A 95 -23.26 -5.31 -5.62
C ALA A 95 -24.50 -5.11 -6.51
#